data_AF-A0A382VP38-F1
#
_entry.id   AF-A0A382VP38-F1
#
_cell.length_a   1.000
_cell.length_b   1.000
_cell.length_c   1.000
_cell.angle_alpha   90.00
_cell.angle_beta   90.00
_cell.angle_gamma   90.00
#
_symmetry.space_group_name_H-M   'P 1'
#
loop_
_entity.id
_entity.type
_entity.pdbx_description
1 polymer ?
#
loop_
_entity_poly.entity_id
_entity_poly.type
_entity_poly.pdbx_seq_one_letter_code
_entity_poly.pdbx_strand_id
1 'polypeptide(L)'
;SYSNLFPESINGTLYSFGVGYNLEASLIQGEGYWLRFNEEGSTTISGIPINELTISLNEGWNLISGISTPLDITEIQDPDGIIILGTIYGFITGGYSNAETIEPGKGYWVRTNTSGSITIIGN
;
A
#
# COMPACT_ATOMS: atom_id res chain seq x y z
N SER A 1 -4.12 -1.63 -17.15
CA SER A 1 -5.40 -1.65 -16.42
C SER A 1 -5.28 -2.59 -15.24
N TYR A 2 -5.86 -2.25 -14.08
CA TYR A 2 -5.89 -3.14 -12.91
C TYR A 2 -6.59 -4.47 -13.21
N SER A 3 -7.60 -4.46 -14.09
CA SER A 3 -8.35 -5.65 -14.51
C SER A 3 -7.50 -6.71 -15.23
N ASN A 4 -6.34 -6.34 -15.79
CA ASN A 4 -5.43 -7.31 -16.41
C ASN A 4 -4.58 -8.03 -15.35
N LEU A 5 -4.29 -7.36 -14.23
CA LEU A 5 -3.53 -7.93 -13.12
C LEU A 5 -4.46 -8.72 -12.18
N PHE A 6 -5.70 -8.27 -12.03
CA PHE A 6 -6.71 -8.85 -11.15
C PHE A 6 -8.00 -9.17 -11.95
N PRO A 7 -7.97 -10.19 -12.83
CA PRO A 7 -9.11 -10.51 -13.69
C PRO A 7 -10.35 -10.99 -12.93
N GLU A 8 -10.18 -11.51 -11.71
CA GLU A 8 -11.27 -11.98 -10.84
C GLU A 8 -11.88 -10.87 -9.98
N SER A 9 -11.35 -9.63 -10.07
CA SER A 9 -11.90 -8.50 -9.33
C SER A 9 -13.23 -8.02 -9.91
N ILE A 10 -14.07 -7.46 -9.04
CA ILE A 10 -15.31 -6.81 -9.45
C ILE A 10 -14.96 -5.47 -10.11
N ASN A 11 -15.37 -5.31 -11.36
CA ASN A 11 -15.13 -4.08 -12.11
C ASN A 11 -15.76 -2.87 -11.40
N GLY A 12 -15.04 -1.74 -11.37
CA GLY A 12 -15.49 -0.49 -10.75
C GLY A 12 -15.36 -0.49 -9.24
N THR A 13 -14.45 -1.28 -8.69
CA THR A 13 -14.23 -1.37 -7.22
C THR A 13 -12.80 -1.08 -6.78
N LEU A 14 -11.98 -0.50 -7.66
CA LEU A 14 -10.64 -0.05 -7.29
C LEU A 14 -10.76 1.30 -6.57
N TYR A 15 -10.42 1.36 -5.29
CA TYR A 15 -10.49 2.59 -4.50
C TYR A 15 -9.15 2.95 -3.87
N SER A 16 -8.67 4.18 -4.12
CA SER A 16 -7.59 4.81 -3.37
C SER A 16 -8.13 5.50 -2.12
N PHE A 17 -7.23 5.97 -1.25
CA PHE A 17 -7.61 6.82 -0.11
C PHE A 17 -6.86 8.15 -0.13
N GLY A 18 -7.60 9.25 -0.01
CA GLY A 18 -7.09 10.60 0.22
C GLY A 18 -7.87 11.28 1.34
N VAL A 19 -8.70 12.28 1.02
CA VAL A 19 -9.67 12.83 2.00
C VAL A 19 -10.79 11.83 2.33
N GLY A 20 -11.02 10.87 1.43
CA GLY A 20 -11.91 9.74 1.56
C GLY A 20 -11.58 8.71 0.48
N TYR A 21 -12.51 7.78 0.20
CA TYR A 21 -12.34 6.81 -0.88
C TYR A 21 -12.63 7.43 -2.23
N ASN A 22 -11.69 7.31 -3.16
CA ASN A 22 -11.85 7.75 -4.54
C ASN A 22 -11.82 6.55 -5.47
N LEU A 23 -12.73 6.51 -6.45
CA LEU A 23 -12.75 5.46 -7.46
C LEU A 23 -11.65 5.70 -8.48
N GLU A 24 -10.87 4.66 -8.77
CA GLU A 24 -9.70 4.73 -9.64
C GLU A 24 -9.81 3.76 -10.82
N ALA A 25 -9.07 4.05 -11.89
CA ALA A 25 -9.01 3.20 -13.09
C ALA A 25 -7.61 2.58 -13.31
N SER A 26 -6.61 3.05 -12.57
CA SER A 26 -5.21 2.63 -12.69
C SER A 26 -4.55 2.48 -11.33
N LEU A 27 -3.49 1.70 -11.30
CA LEU A 27 -2.66 1.51 -10.13
C LEU A 27 -1.41 2.38 -10.28
N ILE A 28 -1.09 3.13 -9.23
CA ILE A 28 0.13 3.89 -9.09
C ILE A 28 1.01 3.15 -8.09
N GLN A 29 2.30 3.05 -8.39
CA GLN A 29 3.26 2.37 -7.51
C GLN A 29 3.32 3.08 -6.16
N GLY A 30 3.28 2.31 -5.07
CA GLY A 30 3.38 2.84 -3.71
C GLY A 30 2.05 3.29 -3.11
N GLU A 31 1.04 3.52 -3.94
CA GLU A 31 -0.32 3.70 -3.45
C GLU A 31 -0.95 2.36 -3.09
N GLY A 32 -1.67 2.32 -1.98
CA GLY A 32 -2.47 1.18 -1.59
C GLY A 32 -3.91 1.37 -2.07
N TYR A 33 -4.56 0.27 -2.41
CA TYR A 33 -5.92 0.28 -2.95
C TYR A 33 -6.77 -0.79 -2.29
N TRP A 34 -8.06 -0.50 -2.19
CA TRP A 34 -9.08 -1.52 -1.99
C TRP A 34 -9.56 -2.03 -3.34
N LEU A 35 -9.70 -3.35 -3.45
CA LEU A 35 -10.25 -4.00 -4.62
C LEU A 35 -11.14 -5.15 -4.15
N ARG A 36 -12.36 -5.24 -4.69
CA ARG A 36 -13.35 -6.23 -4.23
C ARG A 36 -13.33 -7.47 -5.11
N PHE A 37 -13.48 -8.62 -4.47
CA PHE A 37 -13.59 -9.93 -5.09
C PHE A 37 -14.86 -10.63 -4.57
N ASN A 38 -15.45 -11.52 -5.38
CA ASN A 38 -16.57 -12.36 -4.94
C ASN A 38 -16.08 -13.58 -4.16
N GLU A 39 -14.95 -14.14 -4.59
CA GLU A 39 -14.33 -15.33 -4.02
C GLU A 39 -12.88 -15.02 -3.62
N GLU A 40 -12.32 -15.80 -2.71
CA GLU A 40 -10.88 -15.77 -2.45
C GLU A 40 -10.10 -16.23 -3.68
N GLY A 41 -8.91 -15.67 -3.87
CA GLY A 41 -8.08 -15.97 -5.04
C GLY A 41 -6.68 -15.41 -4.89
N SER A 42 -5.85 -15.68 -5.89
CA SER A 42 -4.49 -15.15 -5.98
C SER A 42 -4.15 -14.82 -7.44
N THR A 43 -3.23 -13.87 -7.61
CA THR A 43 -2.69 -13.52 -8.92
C THR A 43 -1.18 -13.45 -8.84
N THR A 44 -0.52 -13.77 -9.94
CA THR A 44 0.93 -13.62 -10.08
C THR A 44 1.21 -12.41 -10.95
N ILE A 45 1.89 -11.41 -10.38
CA ILE A 45 2.36 -10.24 -11.10
C ILE A 45 3.81 -10.48 -11.52
N SER A 46 4.07 -10.48 -12.82
CA SER A 46 5.41 -10.66 -13.41
C SER A 46 5.84 -9.39 -14.13
N GLY A 47 7.13 -9.05 -14.02
CA GLY A 47 7.69 -7.84 -14.63
C GLY A 47 9.09 -7.54 -14.11
N ILE A 48 9.48 -6.28 -14.20
CA ILE A 48 10.73 -5.78 -13.61
C ILE A 48 10.47 -5.52 -12.12
N PRO A 49 11.29 -6.08 -11.20
CA PRO A 49 11.17 -5.80 -9.78
C PRO A 49 11.34 -4.30 -9.47
N ILE A 50 10.52 -3.80 -8.55
CA ILE A 50 10.69 -2.50 -7.93
C ILE A 50 11.56 -2.74 -6.70
N ASN A 51 12.77 -2.18 -6.70
CA ASN A 51 13.72 -2.32 -5.59
C ASN A 51 13.80 -1.06 -4.74
N GLU A 52 13.32 0.07 -5.24
CA GLU A 52 13.33 1.35 -4.52
C GLU A 52 12.09 2.14 -4.92
N LEU A 53 11.47 2.79 -3.94
CA LEU A 53 10.28 3.61 -4.17
C LEU A 53 10.17 4.74 -3.15
N THR A 54 10.01 5.96 -3.65
CA THR A 54 9.62 7.12 -2.83
C THR A 54 8.12 7.32 -2.89
N ILE A 55 7.48 7.39 -1.73
CA ILE A 55 6.03 7.51 -1.58
C ILE A 55 5.72 8.86 -0.94
N SER A 56 4.86 9.63 -1.59
CA SER A 56 4.34 10.89 -1.03
C SER A 56 3.17 10.60 -0.10
N LEU A 57 3.20 11.19 1.10
CA LEU A 57 2.20 11.03 2.14
C LEU A 57 1.58 12.39 2.45
N ASN A 58 0.26 12.38 2.68
CA ASN A 58 -0.48 13.53 3.20
C ASN A 58 -0.50 13.48 4.73
N GLU A 59 -0.70 14.62 5.39
CA GLU A 59 -0.99 14.63 6.83
C GLU A 59 -2.22 13.75 7.15
N GLY A 60 -2.11 12.92 8.18
CA GLY A 60 -3.18 12.01 8.59
C GLY A 60 -3.01 10.60 8.02
N TRP A 61 -4.12 9.97 7.63
CA TRP A 61 -4.10 8.57 7.18
C TRP A 61 -3.76 8.45 5.69
N ASN A 62 -2.88 7.52 5.37
CA ASN A 62 -2.48 7.18 4.01
C ASN A 62 -2.61 5.68 3.83
N LEU A 63 -3.06 5.26 2.64
CA LEU A 63 -3.08 3.85 2.25
C LEU A 63 -1.96 3.65 1.22
N ILE A 64 -0.95 2.86 1.60
CA ILE A 64 0.27 2.64 0.80
C ILE A 64 0.47 1.17 0.46
N SER A 65 1.37 0.89 -0.48
CA SER A 65 1.86 -0.46 -0.81
C SER A 65 3.39 -0.47 -0.86
N GLY A 66 3.99 -1.64 -0.62
CA GLY A 66 5.44 -1.83 -0.67
C GLY A 66 6.02 -2.07 -2.06
N ILE A 67 7.30 -2.45 -2.04
CA ILE A 67 8.11 -2.82 -3.21
C ILE A 67 7.99 -4.32 -3.53
N SER A 68 8.83 -4.85 -4.42
CA SER A 68 8.76 -6.27 -4.87
C SER A 68 9.28 -7.30 -3.86
N THR A 69 9.89 -6.87 -2.75
CA THR A 69 10.35 -7.72 -1.66
C THR A 69 9.71 -7.30 -0.33
N PRO A 70 9.53 -8.22 0.63
CA PRO A 70 9.13 -7.85 1.98
C PRO A 70 10.14 -6.85 2.58
N LEU A 71 9.63 -5.86 3.31
CA LEU A 71 10.42 -4.84 3.99
C LEU A 71 10.02 -4.76 5.46
N ASP A 72 10.99 -4.80 6.37
CA ASP A 72 10.73 -4.50 7.78
C ASP A 72 10.38 -3.00 7.95
N ILE A 73 9.36 -2.68 8.75
CA ILE A 73 8.94 -1.28 8.94
C ILE A 73 10.05 -0.40 9.52
N THR A 74 11.04 -0.98 10.19
CA THR A 74 12.21 -0.26 10.73
C THR A 74 13.21 0.14 9.65
N GLU A 75 13.13 -0.43 8.45
CA GLU A 75 13.98 -0.10 7.29
C GLU A 75 13.40 1.04 6.44
N ILE A 76 12.20 1.53 6.74
CA ILE A 76 11.60 2.68 6.06
C ILE A 76 12.47 3.92 6.29
N GLN A 77 12.90 4.55 5.20
CA GLN A 77 13.66 5.80 5.25
C GLN A 77 12.68 6.97 5.42
N ASP A 78 12.58 7.46 6.65
CA ASP A 78 11.76 8.61 7.05
C ASP A 78 12.64 9.69 7.69
N PRO A 79 13.41 10.46 6.88
CA PRO A 79 14.40 11.42 7.38
C PRO A 79 13.76 12.57 8.18
N ASP A 80 12.52 12.91 7.86
CA ASP A 80 11.75 13.97 8.50
C ASP A 80 10.96 13.49 9.72
N GLY A 81 10.94 12.17 9.97
CA GLY A 81 10.23 11.55 11.10
C GLY A 81 8.72 11.81 11.07
N ILE A 82 8.11 11.78 9.87
CA ILE A 82 6.70 12.10 9.69
C ILE A 82 5.76 10.96 10.07
N ILE A 83 6.22 9.71 10.04
CA ILE A 83 5.42 8.53 10.42
C ILE A 83 5.19 8.53 11.93
N ILE A 84 3.92 8.38 12.33
CA ILE A 84 3.59 8.12 13.73
C ILE A 84 3.87 6.65 14.03
N LEU A 85 4.86 6.38 14.87
CA LEU A 85 5.25 5.01 15.24
C LEU A 85 4.06 4.21 15.80
N GLY A 86 4.00 2.93 15.46
CA GLY A 86 2.91 2.05 15.86
C GLY A 86 1.59 2.27 15.11
N THR A 87 1.57 3.07 14.03
CA THR A 87 0.38 3.31 13.21
C THR A 87 0.38 2.61 11.85
N ILE A 88 1.32 1.70 11.63
CA ILE A 88 1.33 0.88 10.42
C ILE A 88 0.42 -0.32 10.65
N TYR A 89 -0.70 -0.37 9.92
CA TYR A 89 -1.70 -1.42 10.03
C TYR A 89 -1.94 -2.13 8.71
N GLY A 90 -1.91 -3.46 8.73
CA GLY A 90 -2.39 -4.30 7.63
C GLY A 90 -3.83 -4.74 7.88
N PHE A 91 -4.56 -5.02 6.80
CA PHE A 91 -5.84 -5.70 6.90
C PHE A 91 -5.63 -7.21 7.00
N ILE A 92 -6.21 -7.81 8.03
CA ILE A 92 -6.18 -9.25 8.29
C ILE A 92 -7.62 -9.76 8.47
N THR A 93 -7.80 -11.08 8.51
CA THR A 93 -9.10 -11.68 8.83
C THR A 93 -9.62 -11.13 10.16
N GLY A 94 -10.75 -10.42 10.11
CA GLY A 94 -11.39 -9.84 11.30
C GLY A 94 -11.07 -8.36 11.57
N GLY A 95 -10.24 -7.69 10.76
CA GLY A 95 -10.05 -6.23 10.85
C GLY A 95 -8.61 -5.78 10.61
N TYR A 96 -8.16 -4.83 11.41
CA TYR A 96 -6.83 -4.23 11.31
C TYR A 96 -5.92 -4.71 12.44
N SER A 97 -4.68 -5.02 12.08
CA SER A 97 -3.62 -5.34 13.04
C SER A 97 -2.37 -4.57 12.68
N ASN A 98 -1.56 -4.23 13.69
CA ASN A 98 -0.24 -3.69 13.44
C ASN A 98 0.57 -4.66 12.58
N ALA A 99 1.32 -4.10 11.64
CA ALA A 99 2.23 -4.84 10.79
C ALA A 99 3.67 -4.49 11.14
N GLU A 100 4.52 -5.50 11.19
CA GLU A 100 5.98 -5.37 11.36
C GLU A 100 6.69 -5.41 9.99
N THR A 101 6.00 -5.89 8.95
CA THR A 101 6.54 -6.05 7.60
C THR A 101 5.53 -5.58 6.56
N ILE A 102 6.03 -4.84 5.56
CA ILE A 102 5.29 -4.49 4.35
C ILE A 102 5.54 -5.59 3.32
N GLU A 103 4.50 -6.38 3.06
CA GLU A 103 4.51 -7.48 2.11
C GLU A 103 4.16 -6.98 0.70
N PRO A 104 4.82 -7.48 -0.36
CA PRO A 104 4.49 -7.16 -1.74
C PRO A 104 3.02 -7.44 -2.07
N GLY A 105 2.38 -6.49 -2.75
CA GLY A 105 1.00 -6.62 -3.22
C GLY A 105 -0.08 -6.43 -2.14
N LYS A 106 0.29 -6.08 -0.90
CA LYS A 106 -0.66 -5.74 0.17
C LYS A 106 -0.70 -4.22 0.42
N GLY A 107 -1.88 -3.74 0.81
CA GLY A 107 -2.10 -2.37 1.26
C GLY A 107 -1.92 -2.23 2.78
N TYR A 108 -1.31 -1.12 3.19
CA TYR A 108 -1.06 -0.78 4.59
C TYR A 108 -1.51 0.63 4.90
N TRP A 109 -2.22 0.78 6.01
CA TRP A 109 -2.53 2.10 6.58
C TRP A 109 -1.32 2.62 7.33
N VAL A 110 -0.97 3.88 7.10
CA VAL A 110 0.09 4.58 7.83
C VAL A 110 -0.43 5.96 8.21
N ARG A 111 -0.20 6.39 9.46
CA ARG A 111 -0.55 7.73 9.90
C ARG A 111 0.69 8.61 9.97
N THR A 112 0.59 9.82 9.43
CA THR A 112 1.65 10.84 9.52
C THR A 112 1.18 12.08 10.28
N ASN A 113 2.14 12.83 10.84
CA ASN A 113 1.90 14.09 11.54
C ASN A 113 1.92 15.32 10.62
N THR A 114 2.47 15.19 9.41
CA THR A 114 2.52 16.22 8.36
C THR A 114 2.59 15.54 7.00
N SER A 115 2.38 16.32 5.94
CA SER A 115 2.64 15.85 4.58
C SER A 115 4.15 15.80 4.32
N GLY A 116 4.61 14.83 3.54
CA GLY A 116 6.02 14.62 3.24
C GLY A 116 6.24 13.37 2.40
N SER A 117 7.44 12.82 2.42
CA SER A 117 7.77 11.61 1.66
C SER A 117 8.63 10.66 2.46
N ILE A 118 8.42 9.36 2.22
CA ILE A 118 9.25 8.29 2.73
C ILE A 118 9.86 7.54 1.56
N THR A 119 10.99 6.87 1.78
CA THR A 119 11.60 5.98 0.78
C THR A 119 11.71 4.57 1.33
N ILE A 120 11.32 3.59 0.52
CA ILE A 120 11.48 2.16 0.77
C ILE A 120 12.56 1.65 -0.19
N ILE A 121 13.55 0.93 0.35
CA ILE A 121 14.67 0.36 -0.41
C ILE A 121 14.74 -1.13 -0.06
N GLY A 122 14.71 -1.97 -1.08
CA GLY A 122 14.88 -3.42 -0.95
C GLY A 122 16.34 -3.80 -0.81
N ASN A 123 16.58 -4.78 0.04
CA ASN A 123 17.90 -5.39 0.26
C ASN A 123 18.33 -6.29 -0.91
#